data_AF-A0A1X0R058-F1
#
_entry.id   AF-A0A1X0R058-F1
#
_cell.length_a   1.000
_cell.length_b   1.000
_cell.length_c   1.000
_cell.angle_alpha   90.00
_cell.angle_beta   90.00
_cell.angle_gamma   90.00
#
_symmetry.space_group_name_H-M   'P 1'
#
loop_
_entity.id
_entity.type
_entity.pdbx_description
1 polymer ?
#
loop_
_entity_poly.entity_id
_entity_poly.type
_entity_poly.pdbx_seq_one_letter_code
_entity_poly.pdbx_strand_id
1 'polypeptide(L)'
;DYTEMDKNIVTILNIDWIRRPWMHVFCARAMERLILANRREGLLANCAEMYSRYPTLDAHHEQTKIKRYQSLNITLPHPTTKYPNVELFIVEKDNSLKSELGTKIMDVLISSFIRIDKNQPPAVGPSGTNEFSVSKDTIIFIRRSFIEWYGDLRQ
;
A
#
# COMPACT_ATOMS: atom_id res chain seq x y z
N ASP A 1 -9.43 10.94 12.68
CA ASP A 1 -8.05 10.88 13.21
C ASP A 1 -7.19 9.91 12.46
N TYR A 2 -5.90 10.27 12.33
CA TYR A 2 -4.85 9.45 11.72
C TYR A 2 -3.76 9.18 12.75
N THR A 3 -3.07 8.05 12.62
CA THR A 3 -1.87 7.72 13.37
C THR A 3 -0.77 7.29 12.41
N GLU A 4 0.49 7.62 12.74
CA GLU A 4 1.62 7.04 12.02
C GLU A 4 1.59 5.52 12.19
N MET A 5 1.94 4.81 11.13
CA MET A 5 2.08 3.37 11.13
C MET A 5 3.12 2.95 12.18
N ASP A 6 2.73 2.09 13.11
CA ASP A 6 3.60 1.57 14.15
C ASP A 6 3.85 0.07 13.97
N LYS A 7 4.59 -0.52 14.91
CA LYS A 7 4.90 -1.96 14.88
C LYS A 7 3.64 -2.83 14.93
N ASN A 8 2.58 -2.39 15.61
CA ASN A 8 1.34 -3.16 15.72
C ASN A 8 0.62 -3.20 14.38
N ILE A 9 0.43 -2.04 13.74
CA ILE A 9 -0.19 -1.93 12.42
C ILE A 9 0.61 -2.74 11.38
N VAL A 10 1.93 -2.58 11.37
CA VAL A 10 2.82 -3.36 10.49
C VAL A 10 2.65 -4.87 10.68
N THR A 11 2.54 -5.33 11.92
CA THR A 11 2.31 -6.74 12.23
C THR A 11 0.98 -7.22 11.67
N ILE A 12 -0.08 -6.43 11.84
CA ILE A 12 -1.42 -6.74 11.35
C ILE A 12 -1.44 -6.87 9.82
N LEU A 13 -0.79 -5.94 9.10
CA LEU A 13 -0.73 -5.95 7.64
C LEU A 13 0.05 -7.14 7.06
N ASN A 14 0.91 -7.78 7.86
CA ASN A 14 1.71 -8.93 7.47
C ASN A 14 1.17 -10.27 8.01
N ILE A 15 -0.07 -10.30 8.52
CA ILE A 15 -0.72 -11.56 8.92
C ILE A 15 -1.00 -12.40 7.68
N ASP A 16 -0.64 -13.68 7.75
CA ASP A 16 -0.87 -14.67 6.70
C ASP A 16 -2.37 -14.87 6.41
N TRP A 17 -2.76 -14.58 5.17
CA TRP A 17 -4.14 -14.72 4.68
C TRP A 17 -4.57 -16.17 4.48
N ILE A 18 -3.65 -17.14 4.34
CA ILE A 18 -4.00 -18.57 4.30
C ILE A 18 -4.61 -18.98 5.64
N ARG A 19 -3.99 -18.53 6.73
CA ARG A 19 -4.43 -18.85 8.10
C ARG A 19 -5.63 -18.02 8.54
N ARG A 20 -5.74 -16.78 8.05
CA ARG A 20 -6.86 -15.87 8.37
C ARG A 20 -7.38 -15.21 7.09
N PRO A 21 -8.21 -15.92 6.30
CA PRO A 21 -8.67 -15.42 5.01
C PRO A 21 -9.34 -14.05 5.10
N TRP A 22 -10.15 -13.78 6.12
CA TRP A 22 -10.83 -12.50 6.33
C TRP A 22 -9.90 -11.27 6.45
N MET A 23 -8.60 -11.47 6.66
CA MET A 23 -7.62 -10.39 6.76
C MET A 23 -7.48 -9.59 5.45
N HIS A 24 -7.80 -10.14 4.27
CA HIS A 24 -7.73 -9.37 3.03
C HIS A 24 -8.74 -8.20 3.02
N VAL A 25 -9.98 -8.44 3.46
CA VAL A 25 -11.02 -7.39 3.59
C VAL A 25 -10.60 -6.36 4.64
N PHE A 26 -9.99 -6.86 5.72
CA PHE A 26 -9.50 -6.01 6.79
C PHE A 26 -8.41 -5.07 6.28
N CYS A 27 -7.37 -5.61 5.66
CA CYS A 27 -6.29 -4.84 5.04
C CYS A 27 -6.80 -3.88 3.96
N ALA A 28 -7.81 -4.23 3.16
CA ALA A 28 -8.41 -3.33 2.17
C ALA A 28 -8.93 -2.05 2.81
N ARG A 29 -9.70 -2.19 3.89
CA ARG A 29 -10.19 -1.04 4.66
C ARG A 29 -9.08 -0.26 5.37
N ALA A 30 -7.97 -0.91 5.71
CA ALA A 30 -6.80 -0.24 6.28
C ALA A 30 -6.17 0.76 5.32
N MET A 31 -6.12 0.39 4.04
CA MET A 31 -5.45 1.13 2.98
C MET A 31 -6.34 2.25 2.41
N GLU A 32 -7.65 2.18 2.64
CA GLU A 32 -8.57 3.27 2.32
C GLU A 32 -8.16 4.57 3.04
N ARG A 33 -8.02 5.65 2.27
CA ARG A 33 -7.69 6.98 2.79
C ARG A 33 -6.32 7.06 3.47
N LEU A 34 -5.38 6.19 3.11
CA LEU A 34 -3.98 6.28 3.55
C LEU A 34 -3.40 7.67 3.27
N ILE A 35 -2.67 8.26 4.23
CA ILE A 35 -1.90 9.49 3.98
C ILE A 35 -0.42 9.14 3.90
N LEU A 36 0.22 9.55 2.82
CA LEU A 36 1.66 9.54 2.64
C LEU A 36 2.19 10.96 2.84
N ALA A 37 3.19 11.11 3.70
CA ALA A 37 3.85 12.39 3.91
C ALA A 37 5.34 12.23 3.67
N ASN A 38 5.91 13.06 2.80
CA ASN A 38 7.35 13.12 2.61
C ASN A 38 7.81 14.58 2.63
N ARG A 39 8.58 14.96 3.66
CA ARG A 39 9.03 16.35 3.89
C ARG A 39 7.88 17.36 3.88
N ARG A 40 7.70 18.09 2.77
CA ARG A 40 6.65 19.10 2.56
C ARG A 40 5.54 18.62 1.63
N GLU A 41 5.64 17.39 1.14
CA GLU A 41 4.67 16.78 0.24
C GLU A 41 3.70 15.91 1.03
N GLY A 42 2.43 15.93 0.62
CA GLY A 42 1.39 15.13 1.25
C GLY A 42 0.46 14.56 0.19
N LEU A 43 0.20 13.27 0.25
CA LEU A 43 -0.69 12.57 -0.66
C LEU A 43 -1.70 11.77 0.16
N LEU A 44 -2.98 12.00 -0.09
CA LEU A 44 -4.07 11.19 0.44
C LEU A 44 -4.50 10.21 -0.65
N ALA A 45 -4.33 8.92 -0.41
CA ALA A 45 -4.81 7.87 -1.29
C ALA A 45 -6.33 7.73 -1.15
N ASN A 46 -7.08 8.07 -2.20
CA ASN A 46 -8.53 7.91 -2.23
C ASN A 46 -8.90 6.45 -2.42
N CYS A 47 -8.21 5.78 -3.36
CA CYS A 47 -8.44 4.38 -3.70
C CYS A 47 -7.11 3.63 -3.68
N ALA A 48 -7.16 2.43 -3.10
CA ALA A 48 -6.05 1.50 -3.05
C ALA A 48 -6.57 0.12 -3.44
N GLU A 49 -5.97 -0.47 -4.47
CA GLU A 49 -6.27 -1.81 -4.96
C GLU A 49 -5.29 -2.79 -4.34
N MET A 50 -5.79 -3.94 -3.90
CA MET A 50 -4.98 -4.91 -3.17
C MET A 50 -4.81 -6.19 -3.96
N TYR A 51 -3.57 -6.66 -3.97
CA TYR A 51 -3.17 -7.87 -4.67
C TYR A 51 -2.49 -8.80 -3.68
N SER A 52 -2.96 -10.04 -3.59
CA SER A 52 -2.26 -11.07 -2.81
C SER A 52 -0.97 -11.46 -3.51
N ARG A 53 0.10 -11.75 -2.74
CA ARG A 53 1.32 -12.38 -3.28
C ARG A 53 1.08 -13.81 -3.76
N TYR A 54 0.01 -14.44 -3.28
CA TYR A 54 -0.43 -15.77 -3.70
C TYR A 54 -1.64 -15.62 -4.63
N PRO A 55 -1.51 -15.96 -5.93
CA PRO A 55 -2.60 -15.80 -6.89
C PRO A 55 -3.89 -16.54 -6.52
N THR A 56 -3.80 -17.61 -5.74
CA THR A 56 -4.96 -18.39 -5.27
C THR A 56 -5.76 -17.69 -4.17
N LEU A 57 -5.17 -16.68 -3.52
CA LEU A 57 -5.83 -15.84 -2.53
C LEU A 57 -6.14 -14.45 -3.07
N ASP A 58 -5.69 -14.16 -4.29
CA ASP A 58 -5.90 -12.87 -4.94
C ASP A 58 -7.30 -12.83 -5.55
N ALA A 59 -8.09 -11.81 -5.23
CA ALA A 59 -9.42 -11.65 -5.81
C ALA A 59 -9.35 -11.50 -7.34
N HIS A 60 -8.28 -10.87 -7.83
CA HIS A 60 -8.03 -10.66 -9.25
C HIS A 60 -7.40 -11.88 -9.93
N HIS A 61 -6.95 -12.88 -9.16
CA HIS A 61 -6.17 -14.03 -9.63
C HIS A 61 -5.03 -13.63 -10.57
N GLU A 62 -4.43 -12.44 -10.35
CA GLU A 62 -3.39 -11.92 -11.21
C GLU A 62 -2.17 -12.82 -11.14
N GLN A 63 -1.83 -13.43 -12.27
CA GLN A 63 -0.58 -14.14 -12.41
C GLN A 63 0.50 -13.12 -12.75
N THR A 64 1.49 -12.99 -11.87
CA THR A 64 2.76 -12.32 -12.18
C THR A 64 3.54 -13.20 -13.16
N LYS A 65 3.11 -13.22 -14.42
CA LYS A 65 3.81 -13.94 -15.48
C LYS A 65 5.10 -13.20 -15.79
N ILE A 66 6.22 -13.83 -15.48
CA ILE A 66 7.54 -13.35 -15.88
C ILE A 66 7.58 -13.37 -17.41
N LYS A 67 7.50 -12.20 -18.05
CA LYS A 67 7.85 -12.09 -19.47
C LYS A 67 9.36 -12.27 -19.56
N ARG A 68 9.82 -13.17 -20.45
CA ARG A 68 11.26 -13.37 -20.71
C ARG A 68 11.92 -12.01 -20.98
N TYR A 69 13.03 -11.74 -20.30
CA TYR A 69 13.85 -10.52 -20.42
C TYR A 69 13.29 -9.23 -19.79
N GLN A 70 12.22 -9.28 -18.98
CA GLN A 70 11.83 -8.12 -18.16
C GLN A 70 12.41 -8.23 -16.74
N SER A 71 12.92 -7.10 -16.24
CA SER A 71 13.33 -6.98 -14.83
C SER A 71 12.14 -7.23 -13.92
N LEU A 72 12.38 -8.05 -12.91
CA LEU A 72 11.43 -8.33 -11.84
C LEU A 72 11.27 -7.05 -11.01
N ASN A 73 10.18 -6.32 -11.19
CA ASN A 73 9.80 -5.24 -10.28
C ASN A 73 9.32 -5.88 -8.97
N ILE A 74 10.27 -6.27 -8.13
CA ILE A 74 10.02 -6.90 -6.85
C ILE A 74 9.72 -5.79 -5.85
N THR A 75 8.46 -5.66 -5.48
CA THR A 75 7.98 -4.79 -4.41
C THR A 75 8.11 -5.46 -3.03
N LEU A 76 9.00 -6.44 -2.87
CA LEU A 76 9.24 -7.04 -1.56
C LEU A 76 10.02 -6.06 -0.68
N PRO A 77 9.56 -5.77 0.55
CA PRO A 77 10.23 -4.85 1.44
C PRO A 77 11.67 -5.26 1.75
N HIS A 78 12.58 -4.29 1.66
CA HIS A 78 13.96 -4.46 2.06
C HIS A 78 14.07 -4.67 3.58
N PRO A 79 15.07 -5.41 4.07
CA PRO A 79 15.28 -5.60 5.52
C PRO A 79 15.49 -4.30 6.31
N THR A 80 15.92 -3.22 5.63
CA THR A 80 16.28 -1.93 6.23
C THR A 80 15.23 -0.84 6.03
N THR A 81 14.02 -1.19 5.59
CA THR A 81 12.90 -0.24 5.49
C THR A 81 12.53 0.35 6.86
N LYS A 82 11.95 1.56 6.87
CA LYS A 82 11.47 2.24 8.08
C LYS A 82 10.38 1.43 8.81
N TYR A 83 9.48 0.80 8.06
CA TYR A 83 8.38 0.01 8.59
C TYR A 83 8.64 -1.48 8.33
N PRO A 84 8.99 -2.30 9.34
CA PRO A 84 9.47 -3.67 9.09
C PRO A 84 8.53 -4.51 8.21
N ASN A 85 8.98 -4.98 7.04
CA ASN A 85 8.13 -5.72 6.09
C ASN A 85 7.00 -4.89 5.45
N VAL A 86 7.13 -3.57 5.41
CA VAL A 86 6.27 -2.66 4.64
C VAL A 86 7.18 -1.62 3.96
N GLU A 87 7.02 -1.43 2.66
CA GLU A 87 7.79 -0.43 1.93
C GLU A 87 6.98 0.15 0.78
N LEU A 88 7.20 1.43 0.49
CA LEU A 88 6.61 2.11 -0.65
C LEU A 88 7.58 2.05 -1.83
N PHE A 89 7.04 1.72 -2.99
CA PHE A 89 7.75 1.56 -4.24
C PHE A 89 7.13 2.47 -5.30
N ILE A 90 7.99 2.96 -6.19
CA ILE A 90 7.55 3.46 -7.49
C ILE A 90 7.89 2.39 -8.51
N VAL A 91 6.86 1.85 -9.15
CA VAL A 91 6.97 0.76 -10.10
C VAL A 91 6.71 1.30 -11.49
N GLU A 92 7.67 1.13 -12.39
CA GLU A 92 7.48 1.43 -13.80
C GLU A 92 6.81 0.24 -14.50
N LYS A 93 5.55 0.40 -14.89
CA LYS A 93 4.76 -0.62 -15.57
C LYS A 93 3.86 0.03 -16.62
N ASP A 94 3.77 -0.56 -17.80
CA ASP A 94 2.95 -0.07 -18.92
C ASP A 94 3.26 1.39 -19.31
N ASN A 95 4.54 1.77 -19.35
CA ASN A 95 5.01 3.14 -19.60
C ASN A 95 4.45 4.18 -18.61
N SER A 96 4.14 3.75 -17.39
CA SER A 96 3.64 4.63 -16.32
C SER A 96 4.35 4.32 -15.00
N LEU A 97 4.55 5.36 -14.18
CA LEU A 97 5.05 5.22 -12.81
C LEU A 97 3.87 5.06 -11.87
N LYS A 98 3.81 3.93 -11.17
CA LYS A 98 2.73 3.55 -10.25
C LYS A 98 3.27 3.53 -8.82
N SER A 99 2.51 4.07 -7.88
CA SER A 99 2.84 3.98 -6.45
C SER A 99 2.27 2.70 -5.88
N GLU A 100 3.13 1.85 -5.34
CA GLU A 100 2.75 0.59 -4.72
C GLU A 100 3.30 0.49 -3.30
N LEU A 101 2.48 0.05 -2.34
CA LEU A 101 2.92 -0.34 -1.01
C LEU A 101 3.05 -1.86 -0.98
N GLY A 102 4.28 -2.34 -0.85
CA GLY A 102 4.60 -3.75 -0.76
C GLY A 102 4.68 -4.23 0.68
N THR A 103 4.19 -5.44 0.91
CA THR A 103 4.37 -6.19 2.17
C THR A 103 4.84 -7.62 1.88
N LYS A 104 4.99 -8.46 2.91
CA LYS A 104 5.25 -9.91 2.72
C LYS A 104 4.06 -10.68 2.15
N ILE A 105 2.84 -10.20 2.39
CA ILE A 105 1.60 -10.97 2.10
C ILE A 105 0.82 -10.37 0.94
N MET A 106 0.90 -9.06 0.75
CA MET A 106 0.15 -8.30 -0.27
C MET A 106 0.97 -7.17 -0.89
N ASP A 107 0.55 -6.77 -2.08
CA ASP A 107 0.83 -5.47 -2.70
C ASP A 107 -0.41 -4.60 -2.67
N VAL A 108 -0.20 -3.29 -2.57
CA VAL A 108 -1.27 -2.30 -2.56
C VAL A 108 -0.96 -1.23 -3.58
N LEU A 109 -1.70 -1.21 -4.68
CA LEU A 109 -1.60 -0.21 -5.73
C LEU A 109 -2.44 1.01 -5.38
N ILE A 110 -1.84 2.20 -5.34
CA ILE A 110 -2.60 3.44 -5.18
C ILE A 110 -3.14 3.84 -6.56
N SER A 111 -4.45 3.67 -6.77
CA SER A 111 -5.11 3.90 -8.05
C SER A 111 -5.89 5.21 -8.14
N SER A 112 -6.07 5.92 -7.02
CA SER A 112 -6.53 7.32 -7.01
C SER A 112 -6.04 8.02 -5.76
N PHE A 113 -5.71 9.31 -5.89
CA PHE A 113 -5.20 10.10 -4.78
C PHE A 113 -5.45 11.61 -4.99
N ILE A 114 -5.24 12.38 -3.93
CA ILE A 114 -5.22 13.84 -3.96
C ILE A 114 -3.96 14.35 -3.26
N ARG A 115 -3.30 15.36 -3.85
CA ARG A 115 -2.20 16.08 -3.22
C ARG A 115 -2.81 17.01 -2.18
N ILE A 116 -2.53 16.79 -0.90
CA ILE A 116 -3.02 17.65 0.19
C ILE A 116 -2.10 18.86 0.42
N ASP A 117 -0.90 18.83 -0.16
CA ASP A 117 0.05 19.94 -0.17
C ASP A 117 -0.12 20.89 -1.38
N LYS A 118 -0.89 20.48 -2.40
CA LYS A 118 -1.14 21.26 -3.62
C LYS A 118 -2.63 21.49 -3.82
N ASN A 119 -3.01 22.66 -4.34
CA ASN A 119 -4.40 22.91 -4.75
C ASN A 119 -4.64 22.33 -6.16
N GLN A 120 -4.69 21.00 -6.25
CA GLN A 120 -4.91 20.27 -7.50
C GLN A 120 -6.14 19.36 -7.39
N PRO A 121 -6.85 19.10 -8.51
CA PRO A 121 -7.92 18.13 -8.51
C PRO A 121 -7.40 16.72 -8.18
N PRO A 122 -8.26 15.82 -7.69
CA PRO A 122 -7.89 14.42 -7.50
C PRO A 122 -7.38 13.80 -8.81
N ALA A 123 -6.32 13.00 -8.69
CA ALA A 123 -5.88 12.12 -9.76
C ALA A 123 -6.66 10.80 -9.73
N VAL A 124 -7.07 10.35 -10.91
CA VAL A 124 -7.74 9.06 -11.12
C VAL A 124 -6.88 8.22 -12.06
N GLY A 125 -6.65 6.98 -11.66
CA GLY A 125 -5.77 6.04 -12.33
C GLY A 125 -4.43 5.88 -11.59
N PRO A 126 -3.77 4.73 -11.77
CA PRO A 126 -2.47 4.45 -11.16
C PRO A 126 -1.32 5.21 -11.84
N SER A 127 -1.60 5.86 -12.98
CA SER A 127 -0.62 6.51 -13.83
C SER A 127 -0.19 7.85 -13.21
N GLY A 128 1.01 7.85 -12.63
CA GLY A 128 1.67 9.05 -12.12
C GLY A 128 1.41 9.28 -10.65
N THR A 129 2.46 9.58 -9.89
CA THR A 129 2.38 9.97 -8.47
C THR A 129 1.91 11.42 -8.27
N ASN A 130 1.41 12.08 -9.32
CA ASN A 130 1.40 13.56 -9.49
C ASN A 130 2.64 14.21 -8.85
N GLU A 131 3.84 13.77 -9.22
CA GLU A 131 5.08 14.36 -8.69
C GLU A 131 5.25 14.19 -7.17
N PHE A 132 4.56 13.23 -6.53
CA PHE A 132 4.86 12.88 -5.14
C PHE A 132 6.12 12.03 -5.14
N SER A 133 7.12 12.49 -4.39
CA SER A 133 8.40 11.81 -4.29
C SER A 133 8.33 10.77 -3.18
N VAL A 134 8.31 9.48 -3.52
CA VAL A 134 8.46 8.42 -2.52
C VAL A 134 9.94 8.32 -2.13
N SER A 135 10.21 8.24 -0.83
CA SER A 135 11.52 7.98 -0.25
C SER A 135 11.44 7.02 0.94
N LYS A 136 12.58 6.52 1.41
CA LYS A 136 12.68 5.66 2.60
C LYS A 136 12.17 6.33 3.89
N ASP A 137 12.17 7.66 3.91
CA ASP A 137 11.71 8.46 5.05
C ASP A 137 10.22 8.81 4.97
N THR A 138 9.53 8.41 3.89
CA THR A 138 8.10 8.66 3.71
C THR A 138 7.32 8.09 4.89
N ILE A 139 6.53 8.95 5.51
CA ILE A 139 5.72 8.61 6.66
C ILE A 139 4.36 8.13 6.15
N ILE A 140 3.91 6.99 6.68
CA ILE A 140 2.64 6.38 6.32
C ILE A 140 1.68 6.55 7.51
N PHE A 141 0.54 7.20 7.25
CA PHE A 141 -0.50 7.44 8.24
C PHE A 141 -1.77 6.68 7.87
N ILE A 142 -2.32 5.94 8.83
CA ILE A 142 -3.55 5.16 8.69
C ILE A 142 -4.62 5.73 9.62
N ARG A 143 -5.90 5.58 9.25
CA ARG A 143 -7.02 6.02 10.08
C ARG A 143 -7.03 5.24 11.41
N ARG A 144 -7.14 5.94 12.54
CA ARG A 144 -7.16 5.29 13.86
C ARG A 144 -8.35 4.34 14.04
N SER A 145 -9.51 4.70 13.48
CA SER A 145 -10.75 3.92 13.53
C SER A 145 -10.59 2.49 13.00
N PHE A 146 -9.62 2.25 12.11
CA PHE A 146 -9.33 0.92 11.60
C PHE A 146 -8.69 0.00 12.65
N ILE A 147 -7.83 0.55 13.52
CA ILE A 147 -7.16 -0.20 14.59
C ILE A 147 -8.16 -0.60 15.66
N GLU A 148 -9.09 0.31 16.00
CA GLU A 148 -10.19 0.06 16.92
C GLU A 148 -11.06 -1.09 16.41
N TRP A 149 -11.46 -1.04 15.13
CA TRP A 149 -12.24 -2.09 14.50
C TRP A 149 -11.55 -3.46 14.53
N TYR A 150 -10.22 -3.51 14.40
CA TYR A 150 -9.47 -4.75 14.56
C TYR A 150 -9.57 -5.35 15.96
N GLY A 151 -9.51 -4.46 16.98
CA GLY A 151 -9.59 -4.85 18.39
C GLY A 151 -10.92 -5.52 18.69
N ASP A 152 -12.01 -4.98 18.16
CA ASP A 152 -13.36 -5.53 18.32
C ASP A 152 -13.51 -6.91 17.65
N LEU A 153 -12.84 -7.15 16.52
CA LEU A 153 -12.88 -8.44 15.81
C LEU A 153 -12.10 -9.56 16.52
N ARG A 154 -11.26 -9.25 17.51
CA ARG A 154 -10.50 -10.24 18.29
C ARG A 154 -11.20 -10.68 19.58
N GLN A 155 -12.24 -9.97 20.00
CA GLN A 155 -13.05 -10.31 21.18
C GLN A 155 -14.09 -11.38 20.82
#